data_AF-A0A352X2E6-F1
#
_entry.id   AF-A0A352X2E6-F1
#
_cell.length_a   1.000
_cell.length_b   1.000
_cell.length_c   1.000
_cell.angle_alpha   90.00
_cell.angle_beta   90.00
_cell.angle_gamma   90.00
#
_symmetry.space_group_name_H-M   'P 1'
#
loop_
_entity.id
_entity.type
_entity.pdbx_description
1 polymer ?
#
loop_
_entity_poly.entity_id
_entity_poly.type
_entity_poly.pdbx_seq_one_letter_code
_entity_poly.pdbx_strand_id
1 'polypeptide(L)'
;MADLTGTWLGTYWQSEIPTRFEATLLQSSNTLTGNILDDSESGEATLIGEVIGRRIQFTKRYLTISSAPIHYSGTVNEEEDFIQGDWNIQNNESGKWEARRGGDNLMMELQKLQQQQIPALAGGRR
;
A
#
# COMPACT_ATOMS: atom_id res chain seq x y z
N MET A 1 -10.49 1.13 18.13
CA MET A 1 -9.07 1.31 17.78
C MET A 1 -8.95 0.67 16.42
N ALA A 2 -8.44 1.37 15.41
CA ALA A 2 -8.45 0.84 14.05
C ALA A 2 -7.60 -0.42 13.97
N ASP A 3 -8.10 -1.47 13.32
CA ASP A 3 -7.36 -2.69 13.03
C ASP A 3 -6.84 -2.63 11.60
N LEU A 4 -5.55 -2.36 11.44
CA LEU A 4 -4.91 -2.23 10.13
C LEU A 4 -4.38 -3.55 9.58
N THR A 5 -4.58 -4.67 10.28
CA THR A 5 -4.11 -5.99 9.85
C THR A 5 -4.70 -6.36 8.49
N GLY A 6 -3.86 -6.85 7.58
CA GLY A 6 -4.24 -7.29 6.24
C GLY A 6 -3.40 -6.67 5.13
N THR A 7 -3.85 -6.88 3.89
CA THR A 7 -3.17 -6.37 2.69
C THR A 7 -3.67 -4.96 2.35
N TRP A 8 -2.75 -4.10 1.95
CA TRP A 8 -2.97 -2.74 1.54
C TRP A 8 -2.27 -2.48 0.21
N LEU A 9 -2.96 -1.83 -0.72
CA LEU A 9 -2.41 -1.38 -1.99
C LEU A 9 -2.24 0.13 -1.92
N GLY A 10 -1.02 0.60 -2.10
CA GLY A 10 -0.71 2.00 -1.97
C GLY A 10 0.04 2.59 -3.14
N THR A 11 0.12 3.91 -3.12
CA THR A 11 0.91 4.72 -4.03
C THR A 11 1.63 5.77 -3.22
N TYR A 12 2.92 5.97 -3.49
CA TYR A 12 3.66 7.14 -3.00
C TYR A 12 4.14 7.97 -4.19
N TRP A 13 4.28 9.27 -3.97
CA TRP A 13 4.74 10.20 -5.00
C TRP A 13 6.10 10.75 -4.61
N GLN A 14 7.06 10.65 -5.53
CA GLN A 14 8.37 11.28 -5.43
C GLN A 14 8.51 12.25 -6.59
N SER A 15 8.60 13.56 -6.31
CA SER A 15 8.66 14.58 -7.36
C SER A 15 7.52 14.43 -8.38
N GLU A 16 6.29 14.21 -7.90
CA GLU A 16 5.08 13.93 -8.70
C GLU A 16 5.06 12.61 -9.48
N ILE A 17 6.10 11.76 -9.37
CA ILE A 17 6.14 10.45 -10.01
C ILE A 17 5.50 9.42 -9.07
N PRO A 18 4.37 8.77 -9.46
CA PRO A 18 3.74 7.76 -8.64
C PRO A 18 4.49 6.43 -8.71
N THR A 19 4.69 5.80 -7.55
CA THR A 19 5.16 4.42 -7.44
C THR A 19 4.18 3.61 -6.62
N ARG A 20 3.75 2.46 -7.15
CA ARG A 20 2.80 1.57 -6.48
C ARG A 20 3.53 0.63 -5.53
N PHE A 21 2.83 0.21 -4.48
CA PHE A 21 3.33 -0.80 -3.57
C PHE A 21 2.20 -1.65 -3.00
N GLU A 22 2.54 -2.86 -2.60
CA GLU A 22 1.70 -3.71 -1.77
C GLU A 22 2.31 -3.79 -0.37
N ALA A 23 1.48 -3.65 0.66
CA ALA A 23 1.89 -3.81 2.05
C ALA A 23 1.04 -4.89 2.73
N THR A 24 1.70 -5.80 3.45
CA THR A 24 1.02 -6.72 4.38
C THR A 24 1.30 -6.26 5.79
N LEU A 25 0.26 -5.81 6.49
CA LEU A 25 0.34 -5.26 7.83
C LEU A 25 -0.13 -6.27 8.87
N LEU A 26 0.56 -6.31 10.01
CA LEU A 26 0.18 -7.02 11.22
C LEU A 26 0.22 -6.06 12.40
N GLN A 27 -0.95 -5.82 13.00
CA GLN A 27 -1.08 -4.97 14.18
C GLN A 27 -1.23 -5.82 15.44
N SER A 28 -0.44 -5.49 16.46
CA SER A 28 -0.54 -6.08 17.80
C SER A 28 -0.56 -4.96 18.83
N SER A 29 -1.74 -4.71 19.42
CA SER A 29 -2.00 -3.52 20.23
C SER A 29 -1.69 -2.25 19.44
N ASN A 30 -0.69 -1.47 19.88
CA ASN A 30 -0.27 -0.24 19.22
C ASN A 30 0.90 -0.47 18.27
N THR A 31 1.52 -1.65 18.28
CA THR A 31 2.66 -1.95 17.42
C THR A 31 2.16 -2.39 16.04
N LEU A 32 2.78 -1.84 15.01
CA LEU A 32 2.55 -2.19 13.62
C LEU A 32 3.82 -2.77 13.02
N THR A 33 3.71 -3.92 12.39
CA THR A 33 4.79 -4.57 11.66
C THR A 33 4.29 -5.01 10.30
N GLY A 34 5.19 -5.24 9.34
CA GLY A 34 4.77 -5.71 8.04
C GLY A 34 5.88 -5.77 7.01
N ASN A 35 5.49 -6.16 5.81
CA ASN A 35 6.33 -6.19 4.63
C ASN A 35 5.72 -5.28 3.56
N ILE A 36 6.58 -4.66 2.76
CA ILE A 36 6.21 -3.86 1.60
C ILE A 36 6.94 -4.42 0.38
N LEU A 37 6.24 -4.52 -0.74
CA LEU A 37 6.80 -4.78 -2.05
C LEU A 37 6.50 -3.58 -2.94
N ASP A 38 7.53 -2.81 -3.30
CA ASP A 38 7.34 -1.72 -4.26
C ASP A 38 7.46 -2.23 -5.69
N ASP A 39 6.68 -1.62 -6.58
CA ASP A 39 6.80 -1.76 -8.03
C ASP A 39 7.98 -0.92 -8.55
N SER A 40 9.17 -1.18 -8.01
CA SER A 40 10.42 -0.50 -8.34
C SER A 40 11.63 -1.43 -8.14
N GLU A 41 12.79 -1.02 -8.66
CA GLU A 41 14.06 -1.74 -8.50
C GLU A 41 14.48 -1.97 -7.03
N SER A 42 13.91 -1.23 -6.08
CA SER A 42 14.22 -1.38 -4.64
C SER A 42 13.55 -2.60 -4.00
N GLY A 43 12.47 -3.11 -4.61
CA GLY A 43 11.83 -4.38 -4.25
C GLY A 43 11.29 -4.47 -2.83
N GLU A 44 11.72 -5.51 -2.10
CA GLU A 44 11.17 -5.88 -0.79
C GLU A 44 11.73 -5.05 0.38
N ALA A 45 10.82 -4.62 1.26
CA ALA A 45 11.12 -3.89 2.47
C ALA A 45 10.31 -4.41 3.66
N THR A 46 10.81 -4.10 4.85
CA THR A 46 10.10 -4.31 6.12
C THR A 46 9.63 -2.97 6.68
N LEU A 47 8.56 -2.98 7.46
CA LEU A 47 8.13 -1.83 8.25
C LEU A 47 7.94 -2.19 9.72
N ILE A 48 8.28 -1.23 10.58
CA ILE A 48 8.02 -1.27 12.02
C ILE A 48 7.53 0.11 12.44
N GLY A 49 6.46 0.16 13.22
CA GLY A 49 5.84 1.41 13.64
C GLY A 49 4.77 1.23 14.69
N GLU A 50 3.90 2.22 14.77
CA GLU A 50 2.80 2.26 15.71
C GLU A 50 1.51 2.87 15.15
N VAL A 51 0.40 2.51 15.79
CA VAL A 51 -0.94 3.05 15.55
C VAL A 51 -1.49 3.59 16.85
N ILE A 52 -1.86 4.88 16.85
CA ILE A 52 -2.47 5.56 17.99
C ILE A 52 -3.76 6.23 17.51
N GLY A 53 -4.90 5.66 17.90
CA GLY A 53 -6.21 6.10 17.41
C GLY A 53 -6.36 5.84 15.91
N ARG A 54 -6.37 6.92 15.12
CA ARG A 54 -6.38 6.88 13.63
C ARG A 54 -5.04 7.30 13.01
N ARG A 55 -4.04 7.65 13.83
CA ARG A 55 -2.71 8.03 13.34
C ARG A 55 -1.84 6.80 13.23
N ILE A 56 -1.14 6.69 12.12
CA ILE A 56 -0.15 5.66 11.82
C ILE A 56 1.20 6.33 11.60
N GLN A 57 2.25 5.76 12.18
CA GLN A 57 3.63 6.15 11.93
C GLN A 57 4.48 4.89 11.84
N PHE A 58 5.30 4.76 10.80
CA PHE A 58 6.21 3.62 10.66
C PHE A 58 7.48 3.99 9.94
N THR A 59 8.50 3.16 10.13
CA THR A 59 9.77 3.26 9.42
C THR A 59 9.92 2.07 8.49
N LYS A 60 10.15 2.34 7.20
CA LYS A 60 10.40 1.35 6.15
C LYS A 60 11.91 1.19 5.92
N ARG A 61 12.36 -0.05 5.73
CA ARG A 61 13.75 -0.42 5.44
C ARG A 61 13.80 -1.50 4.36
N TYR A 62 14.52 -1.22 3.26
CA TYR A 62 14.77 -2.20 2.20
C TYR A 62 15.67 -3.34 2.69
N LEU A 63 15.42 -4.55 2.19
CA LEU A 63 16.18 -5.75 2.55
C LEU A 63 17.41 -5.94 1.66
N THR A 64 17.31 -5.54 0.39
CA THR A 64 18.32 -5.80 -0.65
C THR A 64 19.33 -4.68 -0.81
N ILE A 65 18.99 -3.46 -0.38
CA ILE A 65 19.82 -2.26 -0.56
C ILE A 65 20.01 -1.60 0.81
N SER A 66 21.26 -1.21 1.11
CA SER A 66 21.56 -0.36 2.26
C SER A 66 21.07 1.08 2.00
N SER A 67 19.76 1.30 2.12
CA SER A 67 19.16 2.63 2.04
C SER A 67 19.06 3.29 3.42
N ALA A 68 18.94 4.62 3.42
CA ALA A 68 18.48 5.33 4.60
C ALA A 68 17.06 4.84 4.98
N PRO A 69 16.73 4.79 6.28
CA PRO A 69 15.36 4.49 6.72
C PRO A 69 14.39 5.56 6.21
N ILE A 70 13.21 5.11 5.77
CA ILE A 70 12.16 5.98 5.25
C ILE A 70 11.07 6.10 6.31
N HIS A 71 10.72 7.31 6.70
CA HIS A 71 9.69 7.56 7.70
C HIS A 71 8.37 7.89 7.02
N TYR A 72 7.31 7.16 7.40
CA TYR A 72 5.95 7.38 6.96
C TYR A 72 5.09 7.83 8.13
N SER A 73 4.19 8.76 7.85
CA SER A 73 3.13 9.17 8.76
C SER A 73 1.83 9.29 8.00
N GLY A 74 0.70 8.98 8.63
CA GLY A 74 -0.59 9.06 7.97
C GLY A 74 -1.76 9.03 8.92
N THR A 75 -2.95 9.19 8.35
CA THR A 75 -4.22 9.10 9.05
C THR A 75 -5.14 8.13 8.31
N VAL A 76 -5.71 7.20 9.07
CA VAL A 76 -6.73 6.26 8.64
C VAL A 76 -8.09 6.98 8.61
N ASN A 77 -8.89 6.76 7.58
CA ASN A 77 -10.25 7.28 7.52
C ASN A 77 -11.19 6.58 8.53
N GLU A 78 -12.47 6.96 8.53
CA GLU A 78 -13.47 6.41 9.47
C GLU A 78 -13.92 4.99 9.11
N GLU A 79 -13.84 4.63 7.83
CA GLU A 79 -14.23 3.32 7.31
C GLU A 79 -13.08 2.28 7.42
N GLU A 80 -11.90 2.70 7.89
CA GLU A 80 -10.70 1.86 8.09
C GLU A 80 -10.23 1.11 6.82
N ASP A 81 -10.54 1.68 5.67
CA ASP A 81 -10.24 1.15 4.33
C ASP A 81 -9.27 2.05 3.53
N PHE A 82 -8.99 3.26 4.01
CA PHE A 82 -8.12 4.23 3.36
C PHE A 82 -7.16 4.92 4.34
N ILE A 83 -5.90 5.06 3.92
CA ILE A 83 -4.86 5.78 4.64
C ILE A 83 -4.26 6.81 3.70
N GLN A 84 -3.99 8.01 4.22
CA GLN A 84 -3.24 9.04 3.50
C GLN A 84 -2.25 9.74 4.42
N GLY A 85 -1.15 10.23 3.85
CA GLY A 85 -0.19 11.02 4.60
C GLY A 85 1.07 11.39 3.83
N ASP A 86 2.17 11.47 4.58
CA ASP A 86 3.45 11.98 4.14
C ASP A 86 4.58 11.00 4.47
N TRP A 87 5.57 10.92 3.58
CA TRP A 87 6.80 10.19 3.79
C TRP A 87 8.02 11.11 3.64
N ASN A 88 9.14 10.75 4.28
CA ASN A 88 10.42 11.43 4.12
C ASN A 88 11.62 10.48 4.32
N ILE A 89 12.76 10.86 3.74
CA ILE A 89 14.05 10.19 3.89
C ILE A 89 15.11 11.24 4.24
N GLN A 90 15.56 11.25 5.49
CA GLN A 90 16.70 12.04 6.01
C GLN A 90 16.83 13.47 5.42
N ASN A 91 15.71 14.19 5.29
CA ASN A 91 15.63 15.55 4.72
C ASN A 91 16.07 15.72 3.25
N ASN A 92 16.34 14.64 2.52
CA ASN A 92 16.69 14.70 1.10
C ASN A 92 15.44 14.62 0.22
N GLU A 93 14.53 13.71 0.57
CA GLU A 93 13.35 13.41 -0.23
C GLU A 93 12.11 13.30 0.65
N SER A 94 10.99 13.73 0.10
CA SER A 94 9.70 13.67 0.77
C SER A 94 8.58 13.66 -0.25
N GLY A 95 7.42 13.16 0.15
CA GLY A 95 6.24 13.21 -0.68
C GLY A 95 4.99 12.71 0.00
N LYS A 96 3.90 12.69 -0.75
CA LYS A 96 2.62 12.14 -0.30
C LYS A 96 2.58 10.63 -0.51
N TRP A 97 1.72 9.97 0.25
CA TRP A 97 1.35 8.58 0.00
C TRP A 97 -0.09 8.32 0.40
N GLU A 98 -0.67 7.30 -0.21
CA GLU A 98 -1.97 6.76 0.14
C GLU A 98 -1.96 5.24 0.07
N ALA A 99 -2.88 4.60 0.78
CA ALA A 99 -3.10 3.16 0.71
C ALA A 99 -4.58 2.82 0.90
N ARG A 100 -5.05 1.83 0.14
CA ARG A 100 -6.39 1.26 0.22
C ARG A 100 -6.33 -0.20 0.65
N ARG A 101 -7.28 -0.64 1.45
CA ARG A 101 -7.36 -2.04 1.88
C ARG A 101 -7.58 -2.94 0.65
N GLY A 102 -6.72 -3.93 0.48
CA GLY A 102 -6.66 -4.82 -0.68
C GLY A 102 -7.68 -5.97 -0.65
N GLY A 103 -8.41 -6.14 0.46
CA GLY A 103 -9.29 -7.29 0.70
C GLY A 103 -10.43 -7.45 -0.31
N ASP A 104 -10.92 -6.34 -0.88
CA ASP A 104 -12.09 -6.38 -1.75
C ASP A 104 -11.76 -6.16 -3.23
N ASN A 105 -10.66 -5.46 -3.54
CA ASN A 105 -10.45 -4.93 -4.88
C ASN A 105 -9.89 -5.95 -5.88
N LEU A 106 -9.05 -6.90 -5.45
CA LEU A 106 -8.41 -7.83 -6.38
C LEU A 106 -9.41 -8.83 -7.00
N MET A 107 -10.34 -9.36 -6.19
CA MET A 107 -11.39 -10.25 -6.68
C MET A 107 -12.44 -9.50 -7.50
N MET A 108 -12.78 -8.27 -7.12
CA MET A 108 -13.68 -7.42 -7.91
C MET A 108 -13.06 -7.01 -9.25
N GLU A 109 -11.76 -6.68 -9.27
CA GLU A 109 -11.01 -6.35 -10.48
C GLU A 109 -10.85 -7.59 -11.38
N LEU A 110 -10.54 -8.74 -10.80
CA LEU A 110 -10.47 -10.01 -11.54
C LEU A 110 -11.82 -10.41 -12.13
N GLN A 111 -12.92 -10.24 -11.39
CA GLN A 111 -14.28 -10.42 -11.91
C GLN A 111 -14.60 -9.41 -13.03
N LYS A 112 -14.20 -8.16 -12.89
CA LYS A 112 -14.41 -7.11 -13.90
C LYS A 112 -13.62 -7.40 -15.18
N LEU A 113 -12.38 -7.85 -15.07
CA LEU A 113 -11.55 -8.27 -16.19
C LEU A 113 -12.11 -9.51 -16.88
N GLN A 114 -12.60 -10.50 -16.12
CA GLN A 114 -13.30 -11.67 -16.67
C GLN A 114 -14.57 -11.29 -17.43
N GLN A 115 -15.34 -10.30 -16.93
CA GLN A 115 -16.54 -9.81 -17.60
C GLN A 115 -16.23 -9.00 -18.87
N GLN A 116 -15.09 -8.29 -18.92
CA GLN A 116 -14.67 -7.52 -20.09
C GLN A 116 -14.08 -8.38 -21.22
N GLN A 117 -13.58 -9.59 -20.91
CA GLN A 117 -12.98 -10.50 -21.91
C GLN A 117 -13.97 -11.33 -22.72
N ILE A 118 -15.30 -11.11 -22.61
CA ILE A 118 -16.28 -11.76 -23.49
C ILE A 118 -16.82 -10.74 -24.52
N PRO A 119 -16.14 -10.49 -25.65
CA PRO A 119 -16.86 -10.20 -26.88
C PRO A 119 -17.56 -11.50 -27.28
N ALA A 120 -18.90 -11.47 -27.33
CA ALA A 120 -19.68 -12.55 -27.90
C ALA A 120 -19.24 -12.82 -29.34
N LEU A 121 -18.39 -13.83 -29.55
CA LEU A 121 -18.30 -14.54 -30.82
C LEU A 121 -19.53 -15.45 -30.95
N ALA A 122 -20.71 -14.84 -30.99
CA ALA A 122 -21.95 -15.47 -31.41
C ALA A 122 -22.28 -14.92 -32.81
N GLY A 123 -21.69 -15.54 -33.82
CA GLY A 123 -21.91 -15.15 -35.21
C GLY A 123 -21.09 -15.98 -36.18
N GLY A 124 -21.22 -17.31 -36.13
CA GLY A 124 -20.56 -18.18 -37.10
C GLY A 124 -21.18 -19.56 -37.21
N ARG A 125 -21.67 -19.86 -38.42
CA ARG A 125 -22.27 -21.10 -38.97
C ARG A 125 -23.80 -21.09 -38.91
N ARG A 126 -24.53 -21.27 -40.01
CA ARG A 126 -24.24 -21.72 -41.37
C ARG A 126 -25.36 -21.22 -42.30
#